data_AF-A0A8T5MNS5-F1
#
_entry.id   AF-A0A8T5MNS5-F1
#
_cell.length_a   1.000
_cell.length_b   1.000
_cell.length_c   1.000
_cell.angle_alpha   90.00
_cell.angle_beta   90.00
_cell.angle_gamma   90.00
#
_symmetry.space_group_name_H-M   'P 1'
#
loop_
_entity.id
_entity.type
_entity.pdbx_description
1 polymer ?
#
loop_
_entity_poly.entity_id
_entity_poly.type
_entity_poly.pdbx_seq_one_letter_code
_entity_poly.pdbx_strand_id
1 'polypeptide(L)'
;MVLAVGCGQKVVCAPPNVMVGDTCCLDADDNSLCDTWQEKEKEPEIVYTEPVAEEQVLEVKGGEESFAETFAQTWDRKSYTALRNLFVKDVRLKYSPQEFNFLARRVDSKLGITSVSLVGVEDGAAQYKVYVGSKSTYVSADIDEEDGGFRHEAFYLFEDLTADAACGDDSGCFMSFAKLSGDRNYCDKAGSLKTDCVAQFGVSKSIIEKIDNCIDILEYYDRAECLTQLAVNENNIEPCWQAGQDKQVFECMGQVAAARKDVDECNAFVASRGYPGTRLQKTYCILGYVRETTDTDACAKIDRRGDVMLGAMQEGCYKLSFP
;
A
#
# COMPACT_ATOMS: atom_id res chain seq x y z
N MET A 1 51.33 -60.96 -6.57
CA MET A 1 50.47 -60.01 -7.30
C MET A 1 49.06 -60.19 -6.77
N VAL A 2 48.60 -59.28 -5.91
CA VAL A 2 47.27 -59.36 -5.27
C VAL A 2 46.43 -58.26 -5.89
N LEU A 3 45.37 -58.65 -6.61
CA LEU A 3 44.39 -57.73 -7.19
C LEU A 3 43.32 -57.44 -6.14
N ALA A 4 43.35 -56.24 -5.56
CA ALA A 4 42.29 -55.75 -4.69
C ALA A 4 41.12 -55.27 -5.56
N VAL A 5 40.00 -56.00 -5.52
CA VAL A 5 38.74 -55.62 -6.16
C VAL A 5 38.01 -54.68 -5.19
N GLY A 6 37.94 -53.39 -5.54
CA GLY A 6 37.20 -52.40 -4.76
C GLY A 6 35.70 -52.56 -4.96
N CYS A 7 34.95 -52.74 -3.86
CA CYS A 7 33.50 -52.68 -3.87
C CYS A 7 33.06 -51.22 -4.07
N GLY A 8 32.52 -50.88 -5.25
CA GLY A 8 31.85 -49.61 -5.47
C GLY A 8 30.54 -49.56 -4.67
N GLN A 9 30.43 -48.65 -3.71
CA GLN A 9 29.17 -48.41 -3.01
C GLN A 9 28.17 -47.74 -3.96
N LYS A 10 27.02 -48.39 -4.16
CA LYS A 10 25.91 -47.82 -4.94
C LYS A 10 25.17 -46.80 -4.06
N VAL A 11 25.19 -45.54 -4.45
CA VAL A 11 24.41 -44.49 -3.79
C VAL A 11 22.93 -44.73 -4.12
N VAL A 12 22.07 -44.71 -3.09
CA VAL A 12 20.61 -44.86 -3.21
C VAL A 12 19.98 -43.62 -2.59
N CYS A 13 19.20 -42.88 -3.37
CA CYS A 13 18.49 -41.69 -2.91
C CYS A 13 17.24 -42.10 -2.11
N ALA A 14 17.03 -41.45 -0.96
CA ALA A 14 15.82 -41.64 -0.18
C ALA A 14 14.67 -40.83 -0.81
N PRO A 15 13.47 -41.43 -1.01
CA PRO A 15 12.30 -40.69 -1.47
C PRO A 15 12.04 -39.43 -0.59
N PRO A 16 11.65 -38.29 -1.18
CA PRO A 16 11.28 -38.06 -2.58
C PRO A 16 12.44 -37.55 -3.46
N ASN A 17 13.67 -38.06 -3.27
CA ASN A 17 14.81 -37.65 -4.08
C ASN A 17 15.10 -38.65 -5.21
N VAL A 18 15.48 -38.15 -6.38
CA VAL A 18 15.90 -38.90 -7.56
C VAL A 18 17.39 -38.72 -7.83
N MET A 19 17.98 -39.68 -8.54
CA MET A 19 19.42 -39.68 -8.83
C MET A 19 19.68 -39.03 -10.19
N VAL A 20 20.44 -37.93 -10.19
CA VAL A 20 20.85 -37.22 -11.40
C VAL A 20 22.37 -37.10 -11.40
N GLY A 21 23.01 -37.84 -12.32
CA GLY A 21 24.46 -38.03 -12.30
C GLY A 21 24.91 -38.81 -11.05
N ASP A 22 25.84 -38.23 -10.29
CA ASP A 22 26.40 -38.83 -9.07
C ASP A 22 25.78 -38.25 -7.77
N THR A 23 24.70 -37.47 -7.88
CA THR A 23 24.07 -36.78 -6.74
C THR A 23 22.56 -37.04 -6.67
N CYS A 24 22.01 -36.99 -5.46
CA CYS A 24 20.56 -37.02 -5.23
C CYS A 24 20.00 -35.61 -5.27
N CYS A 25 18.86 -35.41 -5.92
CA CYS A 25 18.12 -34.16 -5.88
C CYS A 25 16.63 -34.39 -5.69
N LEU A 26 15.92 -33.34 -5.27
CA LEU A 26 14.52 -33.42 -4.90
C LEU A 26 13.62 -33.51 -6.15
N ASP A 27 12.65 -34.41 -6.09
CA ASP A 27 11.57 -34.60 -7.08
C ASP A 27 10.25 -34.51 -6.31
N ALA A 28 9.77 -33.28 -6.13
CA ALA A 28 8.63 -32.97 -5.28
C ALA A 28 7.29 -33.35 -5.93
N ASP A 29 7.24 -33.48 -7.26
CA ASP A 29 6.04 -33.84 -8.03
C ASP A 29 6.07 -35.28 -8.59
N ASP A 30 7.08 -36.08 -8.22
CA ASP A 30 7.25 -37.51 -8.57
C ASP A 30 7.32 -37.73 -10.10
N ASN A 31 7.91 -36.79 -10.83
CA ASN A 31 8.01 -36.79 -12.28
C ASN A 31 9.35 -37.38 -12.80
N SER A 32 10.24 -37.81 -11.91
CA SER A 32 11.59 -38.31 -12.18
C SER A 32 12.57 -37.27 -12.75
N LEU A 33 12.31 -35.98 -12.55
CA LEU A 33 13.19 -34.87 -12.89
C LEU A 33 13.65 -34.14 -11.62
N CYS A 34 14.76 -33.43 -11.77
CA CYS A 34 15.35 -32.65 -10.70
C CYS A 34 14.64 -31.31 -10.59
N ASP A 35 13.88 -31.09 -9.53
CA ASP A 35 13.28 -29.78 -9.30
C ASP A 35 14.40 -28.79 -9.00
N THR A 36 14.53 -27.78 -9.86
CA THR A 36 15.42 -26.67 -9.54
C THR A 36 14.82 -25.92 -8.35
N TRP A 37 15.63 -25.63 -7.32
CA TRP A 37 15.20 -24.90 -6.12
C TRP A 37 14.56 -23.52 -6.43
N GLN A 38 14.63 -23.05 -7.68
CA GLN A 38 14.00 -21.82 -8.15
C GLN A 38 12.50 -21.96 -8.48
N GLU A 39 11.93 -23.16 -8.55
CA GLU A 39 10.50 -23.34 -8.88
C GLU A 39 9.58 -23.46 -7.65
N LYS A 40 10.13 -23.38 -6.41
CA LYS A 40 9.39 -23.58 -5.16
C LYS A 40 8.65 -22.37 -4.58
N GLU A 41 8.56 -21.25 -5.28
CA GLU A 41 7.82 -20.06 -4.79
C GLU A 41 6.77 -19.52 -5.78
N LYS A 42 6.23 -20.35 -6.67
CA LYS A 42 4.89 -20.06 -7.21
C LYS A 42 3.86 -20.74 -6.33
N GLU A 43 3.60 -20.15 -5.16
CA GLU A 43 2.29 -20.35 -4.53
C GLU A 43 1.22 -20.12 -5.60
N PRO A 44 0.14 -20.93 -5.64
CA PRO A 44 -0.95 -20.67 -6.56
C PRO A 44 -1.42 -19.25 -6.30
N GLU A 45 -1.25 -18.38 -7.29
CA GLU A 45 -1.79 -17.02 -7.25
C GLU A 45 -3.29 -17.20 -7.05
N ILE A 46 -3.74 -17.03 -5.80
CA ILE A 46 -5.15 -16.99 -5.49
C ILE A 46 -5.62 -15.70 -6.14
N VAL A 47 -6.07 -15.81 -7.38
CA VAL A 47 -6.81 -14.74 -8.04
C VAL A 47 -8.09 -14.62 -7.25
N TYR A 48 -8.04 -13.80 -6.21
CA TYR A 48 -9.22 -13.28 -5.55
C TYR A 48 -9.90 -12.37 -6.58
N THR A 49 -10.71 -12.95 -7.46
CA THR A 49 -11.80 -12.19 -8.05
C THR A 49 -12.72 -11.87 -6.89
N GLU A 50 -12.60 -10.65 -6.35
CA GLU A 50 -13.66 -10.12 -5.49
C GLU A 50 -14.98 -10.37 -6.23
N PRO A 51 -15.99 -10.97 -5.58
CA PRO A 51 -17.29 -11.13 -6.19
C PRO A 51 -17.74 -9.73 -6.60
N VAL A 52 -17.74 -9.47 -7.90
CA VAL A 52 -18.28 -8.22 -8.45
C VAL A 52 -19.73 -8.23 -8.02
N ALA A 53 -20.05 -7.45 -6.99
CA ALA A 53 -21.41 -7.30 -6.53
C ALA A 53 -22.21 -6.88 -7.77
N GLU A 54 -23.16 -7.71 -8.19
CA GLU A 54 -24.00 -7.42 -9.35
C GLU A 54 -24.54 -6.00 -9.18
N GLU A 55 -24.06 -5.11 -10.04
CA GLU A 55 -24.38 -3.70 -10.00
C GLU A 55 -25.87 -3.58 -10.27
N GLN A 56 -26.66 -3.28 -9.23
CA GLN A 56 -28.10 -3.12 -9.38
C GLN A 56 -28.34 -1.91 -10.28
N VAL A 57 -28.67 -2.18 -11.53
CA VAL A 57 -29.09 -1.16 -12.49
C VAL A 57 -30.43 -0.62 -12.00
N LEU A 58 -30.45 0.65 -11.61
CA LEU A 58 -31.66 1.33 -11.20
C LEU A 58 -32.49 1.59 -12.47
N GLU A 59 -33.42 0.70 -12.80
CA GLU A 59 -34.38 0.93 -13.89
C GLU A 59 -35.39 2.01 -13.46
N VAL A 60 -35.19 3.23 -13.96
CA VAL A 60 -36.18 4.30 -13.80
C VAL A 60 -37.26 4.13 -14.86
N LYS A 61 -38.48 3.80 -14.44
CA LYS A 61 -39.64 3.75 -15.33
C LYS A 61 -40.22 5.17 -15.47
N GLY A 62 -40.30 5.68 -16.70
CA GLY A 62 -40.89 6.99 -17.01
C GLY A 62 -40.20 7.68 -18.17
N GLY A 63 -40.63 8.91 -18.49
CA GLY A 63 -39.94 9.79 -19.44
C GLY A 63 -38.80 10.57 -18.77
N GLU A 64 -38.17 11.46 -19.54
CA GLU A 64 -37.03 12.30 -19.12
C GLU A 64 -37.26 13.04 -17.80
N GLU A 65 -38.46 13.59 -17.58
CA GLU A 65 -38.80 14.33 -16.35
C GLU A 65 -38.78 13.43 -15.10
N SER A 66 -39.28 12.19 -15.21
CA SER A 66 -39.24 11.21 -14.11
C SER A 66 -37.80 10.80 -13.78
N PHE A 67 -36.98 10.66 -14.81
CA PHE A 67 -35.55 10.40 -14.67
C PHE A 67 -34.82 11.57 -14.00
N ALA A 68 -35.03 12.80 -14.46
CA ALA A 68 -34.43 13.99 -13.90
C ALA A 68 -34.84 14.21 -12.42
N GLU A 69 -36.10 13.93 -12.07
CA GLU A 69 -36.57 13.98 -10.68
C GLU A 69 -35.87 12.93 -9.82
N THR A 70 -35.71 11.70 -10.34
CA THR A 70 -34.95 10.63 -9.66
C THR A 70 -33.49 11.02 -9.45
N PHE A 71 -32.88 11.67 -10.44
CA PHE A 71 -31.51 12.19 -10.36
C PHE A 71 -31.40 13.24 -9.24
N ALA A 72 -32.27 14.25 -9.24
CA ALA A 72 -32.30 15.30 -8.22
C ALA A 72 -32.45 14.71 -6.80
N GLN A 73 -33.39 13.79 -6.60
CA GLN A 73 -33.60 13.14 -5.31
C GLN A 73 -32.40 12.30 -4.87
N THR A 74 -31.73 11.61 -5.81
CA THR A 74 -30.55 10.79 -5.51
C THR A 74 -29.38 11.66 -5.06
N TRP A 75 -29.18 12.81 -5.71
CA TRP A 75 -28.16 13.79 -5.33
C TRP A 75 -28.50 14.48 -4.01
N ASP A 76 -29.75 14.91 -3.82
CA ASP A 76 -30.22 15.53 -2.58
C ASP A 76 -30.01 14.63 -1.35
N ARG A 77 -30.29 13.32 -1.51
CA ARG A 77 -30.02 12.28 -0.50
C ARG A 77 -28.55 11.92 -0.33
N LYS A 78 -27.65 12.53 -1.10
CA LYS A 78 -26.19 12.30 -1.06
C LYS A 78 -25.83 10.83 -1.31
N SER A 79 -26.62 10.14 -2.14
CA SER A 79 -26.44 8.74 -2.49
C SER A 79 -25.53 8.60 -3.71
N TYR A 80 -24.27 9.02 -3.59
CA TYR A 80 -23.37 9.19 -4.75
C TYR A 80 -23.04 7.91 -5.51
N THR A 81 -23.05 6.75 -4.85
CA THR A 81 -22.91 5.47 -5.55
C THR A 81 -24.08 5.22 -6.51
N ALA A 82 -25.31 5.52 -6.09
CA ALA A 82 -26.47 5.44 -6.98
C ALA A 82 -26.45 6.56 -8.02
N LEU A 83 -26.02 7.77 -7.63
CA LEU A 83 -25.91 8.91 -8.53
C LEU A 83 -24.96 8.62 -9.70
N ARG A 84 -23.81 7.99 -9.43
CA ARG A 84 -22.86 7.53 -10.46
C ARG A 84 -23.57 6.76 -11.57
N ASN A 85 -24.48 5.85 -11.19
CA ASN A 85 -25.14 4.94 -12.12
C ASN A 85 -26.19 5.64 -13.00
N LEU A 86 -26.56 6.88 -12.68
CA LEU A 86 -27.43 7.71 -13.50
C LEU A 86 -26.67 8.53 -14.56
N PHE A 87 -25.33 8.57 -14.52
CA PHE A 87 -24.54 9.23 -15.56
C PHE A 87 -24.30 8.33 -16.77
N VAL A 88 -23.96 8.96 -17.90
CA VAL A 88 -23.49 8.28 -19.11
C VAL A 88 -22.27 7.39 -18.85
N LYS A 89 -22.06 6.38 -19.71
CA LYS A 89 -21.00 5.38 -19.58
C LYS A 89 -19.62 5.96 -19.30
N ASP A 90 -19.24 7.04 -19.96
CA ASP A 90 -17.90 7.61 -19.86
C ASP A 90 -17.60 8.07 -18.43
N VAL A 91 -18.57 8.70 -17.75
CA VAL A 91 -18.44 9.09 -16.34
C VAL A 91 -18.40 7.88 -15.43
N ARG A 92 -19.25 6.88 -15.69
CA ARG A 92 -19.32 5.63 -14.90
C ARG A 92 -18.00 4.86 -14.98
N LEU A 93 -17.40 4.76 -16.15
CA LEU A 93 -16.17 4.00 -16.35
C LEU A 93 -14.91 4.75 -15.92
N LYS A 94 -14.95 6.09 -15.85
CA LYS A 94 -13.80 6.90 -15.43
C LYS A 94 -13.38 6.65 -13.97
N TYR A 95 -14.33 6.31 -13.10
CA TYR A 95 -14.09 6.09 -11.68
C TYR A 95 -14.78 4.82 -11.19
N SER A 96 -14.12 4.06 -10.31
CA SER A 96 -14.79 3.02 -9.53
C SER A 96 -15.91 3.64 -8.67
N PRO A 97 -16.90 2.84 -8.22
CA PRO A 97 -17.97 3.34 -7.36
C PRO A 97 -17.46 4.01 -6.08
N GLN A 98 -16.35 3.53 -5.54
CA GLN A 98 -15.75 4.04 -4.31
C GLN A 98 -15.06 5.38 -4.56
N GLU A 99 -14.24 5.48 -5.61
CA GLU A 99 -13.57 6.73 -6.01
C GLU A 99 -14.58 7.83 -6.32
N PHE A 100 -15.62 7.54 -7.11
CA PHE A 100 -16.66 8.51 -7.43
C PHE A 100 -17.35 9.02 -6.17
N ASN A 101 -17.76 8.10 -5.28
CA ASN A 101 -18.40 8.47 -4.02
C ASN A 101 -17.49 9.34 -3.16
N PHE A 102 -16.19 9.04 -3.09
CA PHE A 102 -15.23 9.87 -2.36
C PHE A 102 -15.13 11.29 -2.95
N LEU A 103 -14.90 11.40 -4.26
CA LEU A 103 -14.73 12.68 -4.94
C LEU A 103 -16.01 13.52 -4.87
N ALA A 104 -17.17 12.92 -5.17
CA ALA A 104 -18.46 13.60 -5.16
C ALA A 104 -18.80 14.14 -3.77
N ARG A 105 -18.57 13.34 -2.70
CA ARG A 105 -18.74 13.81 -1.31
C ARG A 105 -17.85 14.98 -0.98
N ARG A 106 -16.59 14.95 -1.41
CA ARG A 106 -15.62 16.02 -1.14
C ARG A 106 -16.00 17.31 -1.86
N VAL A 107 -16.35 17.23 -3.15
CA VAL A 107 -16.81 18.39 -3.92
C VAL A 107 -18.08 18.99 -3.33
N ASP A 108 -19.09 18.15 -3.06
CA ASP A 108 -20.36 18.60 -2.48
C ASP A 108 -20.17 19.29 -1.11
N SER A 109 -19.35 18.69 -0.24
CA SER A 109 -19.00 19.27 1.07
C SER A 109 -18.20 20.57 0.94
N LYS A 110 -17.25 20.65 0.00
CA LYS A 110 -16.43 21.84 -0.25
C LYS A 110 -17.27 23.00 -0.77
N LEU A 111 -18.23 22.70 -1.63
CA LEU A 111 -19.16 23.68 -2.15
C LEU A 111 -20.27 24.03 -1.16
N GLY A 112 -20.49 23.21 -0.13
CA GLY A 112 -21.54 23.43 0.86
C GLY A 112 -22.94 23.24 0.29
N ILE A 113 -23.12 22.25 -0.59
CA ILE A 113 -24.41 21.94 -1.21
C ILE A 113 -25.33 21.32 -0.17
N THR A 114 -26.45 21.98 0.08
CA THR A 114 -27.43 21.61 1.11
C THR A 114 -28.63 20.89 0.55
N SER A 115 -29.10 21.27 -0.65
CA SER A 115 -30.20 20.57 -1.33
C SER A 115 -30.18 20.77 -2.84
N VAL A 116 -30.87 19.90 -3.55
CA VAL A 116 -31.04 19.93 -5.00
C VAL A 116 -32.50 19.67 -5.36
N SER A 117 -33.05 20.45 -6.28
CA SER A 117 -34.41 20.25 -6.79
C SER A 117 -34.46 20.39 -8.31
N LEU A 118 -35.25 19.55 -8.97
CA LEU A 118 -35.57 19.71 -10.39
C LEU A 118 -36.39 21.00 -10.58
N VAL A 119 -36.05 21.75 -11.63
CA VAL A 119 -36.79 22.93 -12.08
C VAL A 119 -37.70 22.55 -13.25
N GLY A 120 -37.18 21.75 -14.18
CA GLY A 120 -37.90 21.24 -15.34
C GLY A 120 -36.97 20.53 -16.32
N VAL A 121 -37.55 19.94 -17.35
CA VAL A 121 -36.83 19.38 -18.50
C VAL A 121 -37.31 20.09 -19.76
N GLU A 122 -36.39 20.62 -20.56
CA GLU A 122 -36.66 21.33 -21.80
C GLU A 122 -35.62 20.92 -22.85
N ASP A 123 -36.08 20.56 -24.05
CA ASP A 123 -35.24 20.16 -25.19
C ASP A 123 -34.19 19.08 -24.85
N GLY A 124 -34.58 18.08 -24.05
CA GLY A 124 -33.70 16.99 -23.64
C GLY A 124 -32.70 17.35 -22.52
N ALA A 125 -32.75 18.57 -21.98
CA ALA A 125 -31.90 19.01 -20.88
C ALA A 125 -32.67 19.19 -19.57
N ALA A 126 -32.15 18.64 -18.46
CA ALA A 126 -32.69 18.90 -17.13
C ALA A 126 -32.06 20.14 -16.51
N GLN A 127 -32.89 21.02 -15.97
CA GLN A 127 -32.44 22.15 -15.16
C GLN A 127 -32.67 21.87 -13.68
N TYR A 128 -31.63 22.06 -12.88
CA TYR A 128 -31.66 21.86 -11.43
C TYR A 128 -31.34 23.16 -10.70
N LYS A 129 -32.00 23.36 -9.57
CA LYS A 129 -31.68 24.40 -8.61
C LYS A 129 -30.90 23.80 -7.45
N VAL A 130 -29.66 24.25 -7.29
CA VAL A 130 -28.71 23.76 -6.28
C VAL A 130 -28.56 24.79 -5.19
N TYR A 131 -28.85 24.42 -3.95
CA TYR A 131 -28.77 25.30 -2.79
C TYR A 131 -27.43 25.15 -2.09
N VAL A 132 -26.68 26.25 -1.97
CA VAL A 132 -25.37 26.34 -1.32
C VAL A 132 -25.50 27.27 -0.11
N GLY A 133 -25.65 26.69 1.08
CA GLY A 133 -26.03 27.43 2.27
C GLY A 133 -27.36 28.19 2.07
N SER A 134 -27.31 29.53 2.15
CA SER A 134 -28.49 30.38 1.92
C SER A 134 -28.64 30.88 0.47
N LYS A 135 -27.71 30.52 -0.42
CA LYS A 135 -27.72 30.91 -1.83
C LYS A 135 -28.21 29.76 -2.69
N SER A 136 -28.67 30.05 -3.89
CA SER A 136 -28.97 29.04 -4.90
C SER A 136 -28.36 29.40 -6.23
N THR A 137 -27.94 28.39 -6.98
CA THR A 137 -27.54 28.50 -8.39
C THR A 137 -28.36 27.54 -9.24
N TYR A 138 -28.35 27.75 -10.55
CA TYR A 138 -28.98 26.86 -11.52
C TYR A 138 -27.90 26.12 -12.29
N VAL A 139 -28.12 24.83 -12.53
CA VAL A 139 -27.23 23.98 -13.31
C VAL A 139 -28.09 23.24 -14.34
N SER A 140 -27.55 23.04 -15.54
CA SER A 140 -28.22 22.31 -16.61
C SER A 140 -27.34 21.16 -17.04
N ALA A 141 -27.96 20.08 -17.48
CA ALA A 141 -27.27 18.91 -17.99
C ALA A 141 -28.15 18.18 -19.00
N ASP A 142 -27.53 17.67 -20.05
CA ASP A 142 -28.22 16.97 -21.12
C ASP A 142 -28.58 15.54 -20.69
N ILE A 143 -29.73 15.06 -21.16
CA ILE A 143 -30.24 13.71 -20.93
C ILE A 143 -30.10 12.92 -22.23
N ASP A 144 -29.35 11.82 -22.17
CA ASP A 144 -29.17 10.90 -23.28
C ASP A 144 -29.94 9.60 -23.05
N GLU A 145 -30.39 8.98 -24.14
CA GLU A 145 -30.91 7.61 -24.12
C GLU A 145 -29.75 6.62 -24.37
N GLU A 146 -29.43 5.80 -23.37
CA GLU A 146 -28.35 4.81 -23.40
C GLU A 146 -28.86 3.46 -22.86
N ASP A 147 -28.62 2.38 -23.61
CA ASP A 147 -29.01 1.01 -23.23
C ASP A 147 -30.50 0.85 -22.86
N GLY A 148 -31.39 1.61 -23.50
CA GLY A 148 -32.83 1.56 -23.26
C GLY A 148 -33.31 2.30 -22.01
N GLY A 149 -32.50 3.21 -21.46
CA GLY A 149 -32.91 4.12 -20.40
C GLY A 149 -32.22 5.48 -20.49
N PHE A 150 -32.67 6.44 -19.69
CA PHE A 150 -32.09 7.79 -19.68
C PHE A 150 -30.84 7.86 -18.80
N ARG A 151 -29.87 8.69 -19.21
CA ARG A 151 -28.62 8.98 -18.51
C ARG A 151 -28.33 10.48 -18.54
N HIS A 152 -27.61 10.96 -17.54
CA HIS A 152 -27.17 12.34 -17.44
C HIS A 152 -25.76 12.49 -17.99
N GLU A 153 -25.51 13.50 -18.82
CA GLU A 153 -24.15 13.95 -19.09
C GLU A 153 -23.52 14.58 -17.83
N ALA A 154 -22.20 14.61 -17.76
CA ALA A 154 -21.52 15.35 -16.70
C ALA A 154 -21.70 16.85 -16.95
N PHE A 155 -22.28 17.56 -15.97
CA PHE A 155 -22.24 19.03 -15.94
C PHE A 155 -21.10 19.53 -15.07
N TYR A 156 -20.80 20.83 -15.12
CA TYR A 156 -19.58 21.45 -14.56
C TYR A 156 -19.17 21.00 -13.13
N LEU A 157 -20.13 20.63 -12.27
CA LEU A 157 -19.82 20.14 -10.92
C LEU A 157 -19.18 18.75 -10.92
N PHE A 158 -19.47 17.93 -11.92
CA PHE A 158 -18.97 16.57 -12.10
C PHE A 158 -18.06 16.39 -13.31
N GLU A 159 -18.07 17.34 -14.27
CA GLU A 159 -17.16 17.34 -15.42
C GLU A 159 -15.69 17.43 -14.97
N ASP A 160 -15.43 18.34 -14.02
CA ASP A 160 -14.14 18.53 -13.37
C ASP A 160 -13.97 17.69 -12.10
N LEU A 161 -14.65 16.55 -11.98
CA LEU A 161 -14.56 15.67 -10.80
C LEU A 161 -13.19 14.97 -10.71
N THR A 162 -12.15 15.74 -10.47
CA THR A 162 -10.77 15.28 -10.32
C THR A 162 -10.37 15.29 -8.84
N ALA A 163 -9.35 14.51 -8.49
CA ALA A 163 -8.77 14.56 -7.16
C ALA A 163 -8.28 15.99 -6.83
N ASP A 164 -7.75 16.73 -7.81
CA ASP A 164 -7.30 18.11 -7.61
C ASP A 164 -8.46 19.06 -7.26
N ALA A 165 -9.56 18.99 -8.00
CA ALA A 165 -10.75 19.79 -7.72
C ALA A 165 -11.35 19.46 -6.34
N ALA A 166 -11.41 18.17 -6.01
CA ALA A 166 -11.97 17.66 -4.76
C ALA A 166 -11.08 17.96 -3.54
N CYS A 167 -9.77 17.74 -3.64
CA CYS A 167 -8.84 17.83 -2.53
C CYS A 167 -8.22 19.23 -2.36
N GLY A 168 -8.09 20.03 -3.42
CA GLY A 168 -7.33 21.29 -3.34
C GLY A 168 -5.91 21.03 -2.82
N ASP A 169 -5.53 21.67 -1.72
CA ASP A 169 -4.21 21.47 -1.07
C ASP A 169 -4.27 20.52 0.16
N ASP A 170 -5.40 19.83 0.38
CA ASP A 170 -5.56 18.89 1.51
C ASP A 170 -4.74 17.61 1.28
N SER A 171 -3.54 17.59 1.89
CA SER A 171 -2.63 16.45 1.88
C SER A 171 -3.29 15.14 2.37
N GLY A 172 -4.16 15.21 3.38
CA GLY A 172 -4.88 14.04 3.90
C GLY A 172 -5.95 13.53 2.93
N CYS A 173 -6.55 14.43 2.14
CA CYS A 173 -7.46 14.06 1.07
C CYS A 173 -6.75 13.27 -0.02
N PHE A 174 -5.60 13.74 -0.51
CA PHE A 174 -4.84 13.01 -1.53
C PHE A 174 -4.36 11.65 -1.04
N MET A 175 -3.87 11.55 0.20
CA MET A 175 -3.49 10.25 0.77
C MET A 175 -4.67 9.27 0.80
N SER A 176 -5.84 9.74 1.22
CA SER A 176 -7.06 8.91 1.25
C SER A 176 -7.49 8.47 -0.15
N PHE A 177 -7.42 9.39 -1.12
CA PHE A 177 -7.78 9.09 -2.50
C PHE A 177 -6.80 8.12 -3.15
N ALA A 178 -5.49 8.32 -2.95
CA ALA A 178 -4.44 7.42 -3.44
C ALA A 178 -4.72 5.98 -2.97
N LYS A 179 -4.97 5.80 -1.68
CA LYS A 179 -5.29 4.49 -1.10
C LYS A 179 -6.51 3.85 -1.77
N LEU A 180 -7.53 4.66 -2.04
CA LEU A 180 -8.80 4.20 -2.59
C LEU A 180 -8.70 3.83 -4.08
N SER A 181 -7.96 4.63 -4.86
CA SER A 181 -7.78 4.43 -6.29
C SER A 181 -6.77 3.34 -6.62
N GLY A 182 -5.87 3.02 -5.68
CA GLY A 182 -4.71 2.18 -5.99
C GLY A 182 -3.67 2.90 -6.85
N ASP A 183 -3.80 4.21 -7.08
CA ASP A 183 -2.85 5.02 -7.83
C ASP A 183 -1.89 5.80 -6.90
N ARG A 184 -0.66 5.29 -6.82
CA ARG A 184 0.44 5.87 -6.03
C ARG A 184 0.80 7.29 -6.44
N ASN A 185 0.54 7.70 -7.68
CA ASN A 185 0.92 9.03 -8.17
C ASN A 185 0.22 10.15 -7.37
N TYR A 186 -0.92 9.86 -6.73
CA TYR A 186 -1.57 10.82 -5.84
C TYR A 186 -0.82 11.05 -4.52
N CYS A 187 0.09 10.15 -4.11
CA CYS A 187 0.94 10.38 -2.93
C CYS A 187 1.92 11.54 -3.13
N ASP A 188 2.32 11.86 -4.36
CA ASP A 188 3.17 13.02 -4.64
C ASP A 188 2.47 14.34 -4.27
N LYS A 189 1.14 14.35 -4.28
CA LYS A 189 0.31 15.50 -3.88
C LYS A 189 -0.03 15.52 -2.39
N ALA A 190 0.34 14.48 -1.64
CA ALA A 190 0.07 14.38 -0.21
C ALA A 190 1.03 15.22 0.67
N GLY A 191 1.89 16.05 0.09
CA GLY A 191 2.74 16.99 0.83
C GLY A 191 3.58 16.30 1.91
N SER A 192 3.43 16.73 3.17
CA SER A 192 4.14 16.14 4.31
C SER A 192 3.72 14.71 4.64
N LEU A 193 2.59 14.22 4.12
CA LEU A 193 2.10 12.85 4.30
C LEU A 193 2.55 11.93 3.16
N LYS A 194 3.42 12.38 2.25
CA LYS A 194 3.89 11.57 1.11
C LYS A 194 4.50 10.24 1.55
N THR A 195 5.38 10.25 2.54
CA THR A 195 6.05 9.04 3.04
C THR A 195 5.04 8.03 3.59
N ASP A 196 4.13 8.49 4.48
CA ASP A 196 3.06 7.67 5.05
C ASP A 196 2.10 7.14 3.98
N CYS A 197 1.81 7.96 2.96
CA CYS A 197 0.96 7.57 1.84
C CYS A 197 1.58 6.41 1.05
N VAL A 198 2.84 6.55 0.65
CA VAL A 198 3.57 5.52 -0.13
C VAL A 198 3.66 4.21 0.65
N ALA A 199 3.89 4.28 1.97
CA ALA A 199 3.96 3.10 2.82
C ALA A 199 2.66 2.26 2.80
N GLN A 200 1.49 2.87 2.57
CA GLN A 200 0.19 2.16 2.56
C GLN A 200 -0.08 1.35 1.29
N PHE A 201 0.64 1.58 0.19
CA PHE A 201 0.49 0.78 -1.03
C PHE A 201 1.22 -0.56 -0.96
N GLY A 202 1.99 -0.77 0.10
CA GLY A 202 2.69 -2.01 0.36
C GLY A 202 1.86 -3.03 1.12
N VAL A 203 0.56 -3.19 0.91
CA VAL A 203 -0.24 -4.17 1.68
C VAL A 203 -0.61 -5.44 0.87
N SER A 204 -0.60 -5.40 -0.48
CA SER A 204 -0.90 -6.60 -1.31
C SER A 204 0.20 -7.02 -2.29
N LYS A 205 1.36 -6.37 -2.24
CA LYS A 205 2.47 -6.60 -3.17
C LYS A 205 3.51 -7.52 -2.53
N SER A 206 4.30 -8.24 -3.33
CA SER A 206 5.45 -8.98 -2.80
C SER A 206 6.39 -8.01 -2.05
N ILE A 207 7.11 -8.49 -1.04
CA ILE A 207 8.04 -7.65 -0.27
C ILE A 207 9.03 -6.90 -1.17
N ILE A 208 9.43 -7.52 -2.29
CA ILE A 208 10.32 -6.95 -3.31
C ILE A 208 9.70 -5.70 -3.94
N GLU A 209 8.46 -5.77 -4.39
CA GLU A 209 7.77 -4.61 -4.96
C GLU A 209 7.57 -3.48 -3.93
N LYS A 210 7.34 -3.82 -2.66
CA LYS A 210 7.25 -2.83 -1.58
C LYS A 210 8.58 -2.11 -1.37
N ILE A 211 9.69 -2.85 -1.42
CA ILE A 211 11.05 -2.33 -1.34
C ILE A 211 11.32 -1.39 -2.52
N ASP A 212 11.01 -1.80 -3.75
CA ASP A 212 11.20 -0.99 -4.96
C ASP A 212 10.49 0.35 -4.84
N ASN A 213 9.26 0.35 -4.30
CA ASN A 213 8.52 1.60 -4.07
C ASN A 213 9.27 2.56 -3.13
N CYS A 214 9.85 2.07 -2.04
CA CYS A 214 10.65 2.93 -1.16
C CYS A 214 11.95 3.38 -1.83
N ILE A 215 12.57 2.56 -2.68
CA ILE A 215 13.82 2.88 -3.38
C ILE A 215 13.65 4.09 -4.32
N ASP A 216 12.48 4.25 -4.94
CA ASP A 216 12.16 5.38 -5.83
C ASP A 216 12.14 6.75 -5.13
N ILE A 217 12.13 6.78 -3.79
CA ILE A 217 12.19 8.04 -3.04
C ILE A 217 13.59 8.66 -3.22
N LEU A 218 13.63 9.82 -3.87
CA LEU A 218 14.87 10.53 -4.20
C LEU A 218 15.63 10.99 -2.94
N GLU A 219 14.88 11.51 -1.96
CA GLU A 219 15.44 12.02 -0.72
C GLU A 219 15.94 10.87 0.18
N TYR A 220 17.20 10.98 0.60
CA TYR A 220 17.90 9.89 1.28
C TYR A 220 17.25 9.51 2.62
N TYR A 221 16.87 10.50 3.42
CA TYR A 221 16.27 10.26 4.74
C TYR A 221 14.88 9.66 4.62
N ASP A 222 14.04 10.22 3.74
CA ASP A 222 12.69 9.73 3.49
C ASP A 222 12.68 8.29 2.97
N ARG A 223 13.64 7.94 2.10
CA ARG A 223 13.82 6.55 1.65
C ARG A 223 14.16 5.62 2.81
N ALA A 224 15.11 5.99 3.67
CA ALA A 224 15.53 5.17 4.81
C ALA A 224 14.38 4.98 5.80
N GLU A 225 13.56 6.02 6.02
CA GLU A 225 12.38 5.95 6.87
C GLU A 225 11.31 5.03 6.27
N CYS A 226 10.99 5.16 4.98
CA CYS A 226 10.05 4.28 4.27
C CYS A 226 10.44 2.80 4.42
N LEU A 227 11.70 2.47 4.16
CA LEU A 227 12.22 1.10 4.29
C LEU A 227 12.16 0.60 5.74
N THR A 228 12.38 1.48 6.71
CA THR A 228 12.31 1.12 8.13
C THR A 228 10.89 0.81 8.57
N GLN A 229 9.94 1.66 8.23
CA GLN A 229 8.52 1.41 8.52
C GLN A 229 8.04 0.12 7.84
N LEU A 230 8.44 -0.10 6.58
CA LEU A 230 8.14 -1.32 5.86
C LEU A 230 8.71 -2.55 6.58
N ALA A 231 9.98 -2.52 6.99
CA ALA A 231 10.62 -3.61 7.69
C ALA A 231 9.92 -3.95 9.03
N VAL A 232 9.52 -2.92 9.78
CA VAL A 232 8.81 -3.07 11.06
C VAL A 232 7.41 -3.66 10.84
N ASN A 233 6.64 -3.11 9.91
CA ASN A 233 5.26 -3.53 9.64
C ASN A 233 5.17 -4.97 9.12
N GLU A 234 6.08 -5.35 8.23
CA GLU A 234 6.17 -6.69 7.65
C GLU A 234 6.90 -7.67 8.56
N ASN A 235 7.42 -7.18 9.69
CA ASN A 235 8.25 -7.94 10.59
C ASN A 235 9.40 -8.66 9.83
N ASN A 236 10.05 -7.97 8.89
CA ASN A 236 11.06 -8.50 7.98
C ASN A 236 12.25 -7.53 7.89
N ILE A 237 13.48 -8.01 8.08
CA ILE A 237 14.69 -7.19 8.01
C ILE A 237 15.19 -6.90 6.60
N GLU A 238 14.66 -7.58 5.59
CA GLU A 238 15.12 -7.46 4.21
C GLU A 238 15.12 -6.01 3.68
N PRO A 239 14.06 -5.20 3.91
CA PRO A 239 14.04 -3.80 3.49
C PRO A 239 15.14 -2.95 4.14
N CYS A 240 15.54 -3.25 5.40
CA CYS A 240 16.58 -2.49 6.10
C CYS A 240 17.90 -2.47 5.32
N TRP A 241 18.20 -3.52 4.56
CA TRP A 241 19.43 -3.60 3.79
C TRP A 241 19.51 -2.59 2.64
N GLN A 242 18.37 -2.03 2.22
CA GLN A 242 18.30 -1.05 1.14
C GLN A 242 18.40 0.40 1.64
N ALA A 243 18.51 0.63 2.96
CA ALA A 243 18.62 1.96 3.56
C ALA A 243 19.95 2.68 3.26
N GLY A 244 20.91 1.99 2.64
CA GLY A 244 22.15 2.54 2.11
C GLY A 244 23.30 2.55 3.12
N GLN A 245 23.31 3.50 4.05
CA GLN A 245 24.41 3.65 5.02
C GLN A 245 24.27 2.67 6.18
N ASP A 246 25.39 2.10 6.64
CA ASP A 246 25.45 1.14 7.75
C ASP A 246 24.64 1.59 8.97
N LYS A 247 24.80 2.85 9.41
CA LYS A 247 24.09 3.36 10.59
C LYS A 247 22.57 3.17 10.45
N GLN A 248 21.98 3.58 9.34
CA GLN A 248 20.54 3.52 9.06
C GLN A 248 20.08 2.07 8.90
N VAL A 249 20.88 1.23 8.24
CA VAL A 249 20.62 -0.21 8.10
C VAL A 249 20.49 -0.85 9.49
N PHE A 250 21.45 -0.60 10.38
CA PHE A 250 21.45 -1.20 11.71
C PHE A 250 20.45 -0.54 12.65
N GLU A 251 20.21 0.78 12.57
CA GLU A 251 19.13 1.44 13.31
C GLU A 251 17.75 0.86 12.91
N CYS A 252 17.50 0.65 11.61
CA CYS A 252 16.30 -0.03 11.09
C CYS A 252 16.11 -1.41 11.71
N MET A 253 17.16 -2.24 11.72
CA MET A 253 17.12 -3.56 12.36
C MET A 253 16.84 -3.48 13.86
N GLY A 254 17.34 -2.45 14.53
CA GLY A 254 17.03 -2.17 15.92
C GLY A 254 15.53 -1.97 16.15
N GLN A 255 14.86 -1.26 15.24
CA GLN A 255 13.41 -1.06 15.31
C GLN A 255 12.62 -2.35 15.02
N VAL A 256 13.08 -3.18 14.07
CA VAL A 256 12.48 -4.51 13.84
C VAL A 256 12.63 -5.41 15.07
N ALA A 257 13.82 -5.45 15.67
CA ALA A 257 14.08 -6.17 16.91
C ALA A 257 13.19 -5.66 18.06
N ALA A 258 12.95 -4.34 18.14
CA ALA A 258 12.05 -3.74 19.11
C ALA A 258 10.60 -4.18 18.92
N ALA A 259 10.10 -4.19 17.68
CA ALA A 259 8.77 -4.67 17.35
C ALA A 259 8.58 -6.15 17.74
N ARG A 260 9.63 -6.97 17.58
CA ARG A 260 9.68 -8.38 18.01
C ARG A 260 9.95 -8.57 19.50
N LYS A 261 10.36 -7.51 20.20
CA LYS A 261 10.79 -7.52 21.60
C LYS A 261 11.97 -8.46 21.88
N ASP A 262 12.91 -8.55 20.94
CA ASP A 262 14.11 -9.40 21.07
C ASP A 262 15.38 -8.65 20.67
N VAL A 263 16.07 -8.07 21.65
CA VAL A 263 17.34 -7.36 21.44
C VAL A 263 18.48 -8.29 21.02
N ASP A 264 18.39 -9.59 21.28
CA ASP A 264 19.45 -10.53 20.90
C ASP A 264 19.47 -10.78 19.39
N GLU A 265 18.38 -10.46 18.67
CA GLU A 265 18.37 -10.41 17.21
C GLU A 265 19.40 -9.42 16.65
N CYS A 266 19.71 -8.32 17.35
CA CYS A 266 20.78 -7.41 16.93
C CYS A 266 22.15 -8.13 16.82
N ASN A 267 22.41 -9.16 17.63
CA ASN A 267 23.62 -9.97 17.49
C ASN A 267 23.53 -10.90 16.27
N ALA A 268 22.36 -11.53 16.07
CA ALA A 268 22.12 -12.46 14.97
C ALA A 268 22.22 -11.77 13.60
N PHE A 269 21.66 -10.56 13.46
CA PHE A 269 21.70 -9.79 12.22
C PHE A 269 23.11 -9.38 11.81
N VAL A 270 23.95 -9.03 12.78
CA VAL A 270 25.35 -8.67 12.53
C VAL A 270 26.16 -9.92 12.12
N ALA A 271 25.87 -11.08 12.71
CA ALA A 271 26.54 -12.33 12.40
C ALA A 271 26.13 -12.92 11.04
N SER A 272 24.87 -12.79 10.62
CA SER A 272 24.30 -13.46 9.44
C SER A 272 24.92 -13.01 8.11
N ARG A 273 25.53 -11.82 8.06
CA ARG A 273 26.11 -11.28 6.83
C ARG A 273 27.57 -11.64 6.59
N GLY A 274 28.22 -12.38 7.49
CA GLY A 274 29.64 -12.73 7.34
C GLY A 274 30.57 -11.51 7.32
N TYR A 275 30.04 -10.32 7.61
CA TYR A 275 30.87 -9.19 7.93
C TYR A 275 31.55 -9.54 9.26
N PRO A 276 32.84 -9.24 9.44
CA PRO A 276 33.42 -9.10 10.76
C PRO A 276 32.76 -7.87 11.40
N GLY A 277 31.48 -8.02 11.75
CA GLY A 277 30.59 -6.94 12.06
C GLY A 277 31.19 -6.16 13.20
N THR A 278 31.47 -4.89 12.94
CA THR A 278 32.19 -4.06 13.90
C THR A 278 31.29 -3.90 15.12
N ARG A 279 31.89 -3.82 16.31
CA ARG A 279 31.17 -3.50 17.55
C ARG A 279 30.24 -2.29 17.39
N LEU A 280 30.58 -1.39 16.48
CA LEU A 280 29.81 -0.21 16.10
C LEU A 280 28.45 -0.54 15.45
N GLN A 281 28.38 -1.50 14.52
CA GLN A 281 27.13 -1.90 13.86
C GLN A 281 26.13 -2.50 14.85
N LYS A 282 26.61 -3.41 15.70
CA LYS A 282 25.84 -3.94 16.85
C LYS A 282 25.34 -2.80 17.74
N THR A 283 26.18 -1.80 17.98
CA THR A 283 25.81 -0.65 18.81
C THR A 283 24.71 0.19 18.18
N TYR A 284 24.75 0.46 16.87
CA TYR A 284 23.65 1.16 16.18
C TYR A 284 22.33 0.40 16.25
N CYS A 285 22.35 -0.93 16.10
CA CYS A 285 21.15 -1.75 16.28
C CYS A 285 20.58 -1.65 17.69
N ILE A 286 21.42 -1.79 18.72
CA ILE A 286 20.97 -1.64 20.11
C ILE A 286 20.42 -0.23 20.37
N LEU A 287 21.04 0.82 19.83
CA LEU A 287 20.53 2.18 19.96
C LEU A 287 19.16 2.37 19.30
N GLY A 288 18.95 1.77 18.12
CA GLY A 288 17.63 1.73 17.48
C GLY A 288 16.59 1.01 18.35
N TYR A 289 16.94 -0.14 18.91
CA TYR A 289 16.07 -0.91 19.80
C TYR A 289 15.65 -0.13 21.05
N VAL A 290 16.61 0.52 21.73
CA VAL A 290 16.35 1.25 22.98
C VAL A 290 15.51 2.50 22.74
N ARG A 291 15.65 3.15 21.57
CA ARG A 291 14.83 4.32 21.21
C ARG A 291 13.33 3.97 21.18
N GLU A 292 12.99 2.80 20.69
CA GLU A 292 11.59 2.36 20.55
C GLU A 292 11.02 1.69 21.81
N THR A 293 11.85 0.96 22.57
CA THR A 293 11.38 0.17 23.72
C THR A 293 11.57 0.83 25.08
N THR A 294 12.47 1.83 25.17
CA THR A 294 12.98 2.39 26.44
C THR A 294 13.67 1.38 27.37
N ASP A 295 14.00 0.17 26.89
CA ASP A 295 14.68 -0.86 27.67
C ASP A 295 16.14 -0.45 27.97
N THR A 296 16.41 -0.01 29.19
CA THR A 296 17.76 0.38 29.62
C THR A 296 18.70 -0.81 29.76
N ASP A 297 18.20 -2.03 30.01
CA ASP A 297 19.04 -3.20 30.22
C ASP A 297 19.69 -3.64 28.91
N ALA A 298 19.03 -3.38 27.78
CA ALA A 298 19.62 -3.51 26.45
C ALA A 298 20.89 -2.66 26.27
N CYS A 299 20.99 -1.48 26.89
CA CYS A 299 22.20 -0.65 26.81
C CYS A 299 23.43 -1.38 27.37
N ALA A 300 23.28 -2.22 28.40
CA ALA A 300 24.37 -3.01 28.98
C ALA A 300 24.98 -4.02 28.00
N LYS A 301 24.27 -4.38 26.92
CA LYS A 301 24.74 -5.30 25.87
C LYS A 301 25.73 -4.67 24.88
N ILE A 302 26.00 -3.36 24.99
CA ILE A 302 27.05 -2.64 24.23
C ILE A 302 28.43 -2.96 24.84
N ASP A 303 29.28 -3.71 24.12
CA ASP A 303 30.63 -4.06 24.58
C ASP A 303 31.59 -2.86 24.48
N ARG A 304 31.87 -2.24 25.63
CA ARG A 304 32.77 -1.08 25.75
C ARG A 304 34.26 -1.43 25.81
N ARG A 305 34.69 -2.69 25.80
CA ARG A 305 36.08 -3.06 26.16
C ARG A 305 37.13 -2.35 25.29
N GLY A 306 37.68 -1.27 25.85
CA GLY A 306 38.78 -0.48 25.29
C GLY A 306 38.38 0.58 24.25
N ASP A 307 37.09 0.80 23.99
CA ASP A 307 36.62 1.69 22.93
C ASP A 307 35.88 2.90 23.49
N VAL A 308 36.50 4.08 23.37
CA VAL A 308 35.98 5.36 23.88
C VAL A 308 34.68 5.76 23.19
N MET A 309 34.55 5.47 21.89
CA MET A 309 33.35 5.80 21.11
C MET A 309 32.16 4.97 21.58
N LEU A 310 32.35 3.66 21.77
CA LEU A 310 31.31 2.77 22.31
C LEU A 310 30.98 3.09 23.77
N GLY A 311 31.99 3.55 24.52
CA GLY A 311 31.84 4.19 25.83
C GLY A 311 30.75 5.26 25.82
N ALA A 312 30.98 6.29 25.02
CA ALA A 312 30.07 7.43 24.86
C ALA A 312 28.70 7.03 24.31
N MET A 313 28.63 6.09 23.36
CA MET A 313 27.36 5.62 22.79
C MET A 313 26.50 4.88 23.82
N GLN A 314 27.08 4.04 24.68
CA GLN A 314 26.31 3.42 25.78
C GLN A 314 25.88 4.46 26.83
N GLU A 315 26.65 5.53 27.07
CA GLU A 315 26.17 6.62 27.95
C GLU A 315 25.01 7.39 27.30
N GLY A 316 25.10 7.63 25.99
CA GLY A 316 24.01 8.19 25.19
C GLY A 316 22.77 7.28 25.18
N CYS A 317 22.96 5.97 25.12
CA CYS A 317 21.90 4.96 25.20
C CYS A 317 21.06 5.14 26.48
N TYR A 318 21.72 5.21 27.64
CA TYR A 318 21.02 5.45 28.92
C TYR A 318 20.29 6.78 28.95
N LYS A 319 20.77 7.83 28.27
CA LYS A 319 20.08 9.12 28.20
C LYS A 319 18.84 9.08 27.31
N LEU A 320 18.83 8.25 26.28
CA LEU A 320 17.67 8.08 25.39
C LEU A 320 16.51 7.35 26.06
N SER A 321 16.78 6.55 27.10
CA SER A 321 15.76 5.79 27.83
C SER A 321 14.92 6.60 28.82
N PHE A 322 15.26 7.88 29.03
CA PHE A 322 14.53 8.80 29.91
C PHE A 322 14.13 10.05 29.13
N PRO A 323 12.97 10.06 28.45
CA PRO A 323 12.46 11.23 27.74
C PRO A 323 12.12 12.41 28.67
#